data_AF-A0A0H2X823-F1
#
_entry.id   AF-A0A0H2X823-F1
#
_cell.length_a   1.000
_cell.length_b   1.000
_cell.length_c   1.000
_cell.angle_alpha   90.00
_cell.angle_beta   90.00
_cell.angle_gamma   90.00
#
_symmetry.space_group_name_H-M   'P 1'
#
loop_
_entity.id
_entity.type
_entity.pdbx_description
1 polymer ?
#
loop_
_entity_poly.entity_id
_entity_poly.type
_entity_poly.pdbx_seq_one_letter_code
_entity_poly.pdbx_strand_id
1 'polypeptide(L)'
;MAIVSGAPIAPKTRKYSCIPTDAEISAFTGMHCARLYTQALAQSWHCPSCGRHIQQLIRWTEIKGPSWRARFGDAHGMGFTITLTQHHCHGKGRFAETLICGDCNSADGAVKRKLRLPASWSFSPQEIGQFVTVTPHSGRTTIDYTKAHNIYDFATMRDPLGKL
;
A
#
# COMPACT_ATOMS: atom_id res chain seq x y z
N MET A 1 -23.31 39.36 21.99
CA MET A 1 -22.55 38.13 21.70
C MET A 1 -23.08 37.55 20.39
N ALA A 2 -22.35 37.68 19.29
CA ALA A 2 -22.76 37.14 17.99
C ALA A 2 -21.95 35.86 17.71
N ILE A 3 -22.66 34.75 17.61
CA ILE A 3 -22.13 33.44 17.23
C ILE A 3 -21.90 33.46 15.72
N VAL A 4 -20.62 33.44 15.31
CA VAL A 4 -20.22 33.34 13.91
C VAL A 4 -20.42 31.88 13.49
N SER A 5 -21.55 31.61 12.82
CA SER A 5 -21.80 30.33 12.17
C SER A 5 -20.84 30.18 10.98
N GLY A 6 -19.86 29.29 11.12
CA GLY A 6 -19.00 28.89 10.00
C GLY A 6 -19.83 28.12 8.98
N ALA A 7 -19.80 28.55 7.72
CA ALA A 7 -20.47 27.87 6.63
C ALA A 7 -19.99 26.40 6.52
N PRO A 8 -20.89 25.45 6.23
CA PRO A 8 -20.50 24.06 6.03
C PRO A 8 -19.54 23.97 4.83
N ILE A 9 -18.38 23.35 5.06
CA ILE A 9 -17.41 23.04 4.01
C ILE A 9 -18.12 22.12 3.01
N ALA A 10 -18.33 22.61 1.79
CA ALA A 10 -18.93 21.81 0.72
C ALA A 10 -18.14 20.48 0.58
N PRO A 11 -18.83 19.32 0.50
CA PRO A 11 -18.15 18.05 0.34
C PRO A 11 -17.32 18.11 -0.96
N LYS A 12 -16.01 17.86 -0.84
CA LYS A 12 -15.13 17.72 -2.00
C LYS A 12 -15.80 16.76 -2.98
N THR A 13 -15.93 17.17 -4.23
CA THR A 13 -16.62 16.38 -5.25
C THR A 13 -16.10 14.94 -5.26
N ARG A 14 -17.01 13.96 -5.33
CA ARG A 14 -16.75 12.50 -5.39
C ARG A 14 -15.71 12.07 -6.43
N LYS A 15 -15.27 12.96 -7.33
CA LYS A 15 -14.39 12.66 -8.46
C LYS A 15 -13.04 12.06 -8.06
N TYR A 16 -12.43 12.49 -6.95
CA TYR A 16 -11.05 12.13 -6.61
C TYR A 16 -10.86 11.40 -5.28
N SER A 17 -11.92 11.17 -4.50
CA SER A 17 -11.84 10.41 -3.26
C SER A 17 -13.18 9.76 -2.94
N CYS A 18 -13.16 8.45 -2.77
CA CYS A 18 -14.30 7.66 -2.34
C CYS A 18 -13.80 6.61 -1.32
N ILE A 19 -14.52 6.48 -0.20
CA ILE A 19 -14.33 5.38 0.75
C ILE A 19 -15.40 4.34 0.40
N PRO A 20 -15.04 3.06 0.20
CA PRO A 20 -16.01 2.04 -0.16
C PRO A 20 -16.98 1.81 1.00
N THR A 21 -18.24 1.63 0.65
CA THR A 21 -19.29 1.11 1.52
C THR A 21 -19.14 -0.39 1.73
N ASP A 22 -19.79 -0.96 2.75
CA ASP A 22 -19.77 -2.41 3.00
C ASP A 22 -20.27 -3.22 1.79
N ALA A 23 -21.32 -2.74 1.11
CA ALA A 23 -21.83 -3.38 -0.10
C ALA A 23 -20.80 -3.39 -1.24
N GLU A 24 -20.06 -2.29 -1.42
CA GLU A 24 -18.98 -2.21 -2.42
C GLU A 24 -17.80 -3.11 -2.05
N ILE A 25 -17.45 -3.21 -0.76
CA ILE A 25 -16.43 -4.14 -0.26
C ILE A 25 -16.85 -5.59 -0.53
N SER A 26 -18.10 -5.95 -0.22
CA SER A 26 -18.63 -7.30 -0.47
C SER A 26 -18.70 -7.64 -1.95
N ALA A 27 -19.00 -6.66 -2.81
CA ALA A 27 -19.07 -6.87 -4.26
C ALA A 27 -17.70 -6.85 -4.96
N PHE A 28 -16.63 -6.41 -4.29
CA PHE A 28 -15.31 -6.27 -4.90
C PHE A 28 -14.65 -7.62 -5.17
N THR A 29 -14.18 -7.82 -6.40
CA THR A 29 -13.63 -9.11 -6.89
C THR A 29 -12.10 -9.11 -7.08
N GLY A 30 -11.39 -8.06 -6.64
CA GLY A 30 -9.92 -8.02 -6.68
C GLY A 30 -9.29 -7.57 -8.02
N MET A 31 -10.08 -7.35 -9.08
CA MET A 31 -9.62 -6.91 -10.41
C MET A 31 -8.41 -7.71 -10.96
N HIS A 32 -7.31 -7.04 -11.31
CA HIS A 32 -6.07 -7.66 -11.81
C HIS A 32 -5.39 -8.55 -10.76
N CYS A 33 -5.77 -8.42 -9.49
CA CYS A 33 -5.34 -9.28 -8.38
C CYS A 33 -6.42 -10.32 -7.98
N ALA A 34 -7.48 -10.54 -8.77
CA ALA A 34 -8.64 -11.34 -8.38
C ALA A 34 -8.28 -12.67 -7.69
N ARG A 35 -7.39 -13.47 -8.28
CA ARG A 35 -6.95 -14.74 -7.70
C ARG A 35 -6.32 -14.58 -6.32
N LEU A 36 -5.34 -13.68 -6.19
CA LEU A 36 -4.65 -13.43 -4.92
C LEU A 36 -5.59 -12.81 -3.88
N TYR A 37 -6.46 -11.91 -4.30
CA TYR A 37 -7.46 -11.28 -3.43
C TYR A 37 -8.43 -12.31 -2.86
N THR A 38 -9.01 -13.17 -3.70
CA THR A 38 -9.94 -14.23 -3.24
C THR A 38 -9.26 -15.19 -2.27
N GLN A 39 -8.01 -15.59 -2.56
CA GLN A 39 -7.24 -16.45 -1.66
C GLN A 39 -6.94 -15.77 -0.32
N ALA A 40 -6.47 -14.52 -0.36
CA ALA A 40 -6.18 -13.73 0.84
C ALA A 40 -7.44 -13.47 1.68
N LEU A 41 -8.58 -13.21 1.04
CA LEU A 41 -9.87 -13.03 1.70
C LEU A 41 -10.34 -14.31 2.40
N ALA A 42 -10.24 -15.47 1.75
CA ALA A 42 -10.59 -16.75 2.35
C ALA A 42 -9.74 -17.08 3.59
N GLN A 43 -8.52 -16.53 3.66
CA GLN A 43 -7.59 -16.74 4.78
C GLN A 43 -7.64 -15.62 5.83
N SER A 44 -8.56 -14.65 5.71
CA SER A 44 -8.58 -13.45 6.57
C SER A 44 -7.21 -12.78 6.64
N TRP A 45 -6.51 -12.71 5.51
CA TRP A 45 -5.12 -12.28 5.44
C TRP A 45 -4.97 -10.80 5.84
N HIS A 46 -3.89 -10.53 6.58
CA HIS A 46 -3.45 -9.20 6.95
C HIS A 46 -2.06 -8.94 6.40
N CYS A 47 -1.80 -7.71 5.95
CA CYS A 47 -0.48 -7.34 5.46
C CYS A 47 0.55 -7.45 6.59
N PRO A 48 1.63 -8.23 6.44
CA PRO A 48 2.61 -8.43 7.51
C PRO A 48 3.43 -7.17 7.83
N SER A 49 3.37 -6.15 6.98
CA SER A 49 3.97 -4.83 7.23
C SER A 49 3.03 -3.88 7.97
N CYS A 50 1.90 -3.52 7.36
CA CYS A 50 1.03 -2.47 7.93
C CYS A 50 -0.14 -3.01 8.76
N GLY A 51 -0.30 -4.32 8.87
CA GLY A 51 -1.37 -4.96 9.64
C GLY A 51 -2.77 -4.81 9.05
N ARG A 52 -2.96 -4.11 7.91
CA ARG A 52 -4.29 -3.95 7.30
C ARG A 52 -4.84 -5.28 6.78
N HIS A 53 -6.11 -5.54 7.08
CA HIS A 53 -6.88 -6.63 6.48
C HIS A 53 -7.02 -6.43 4.97
N ILE A 54 -7.13 -7.52 4.20
CA ILE A 54 -7.20 -7.48 2.73
C ILE A 54 -8.28 -6.51 2.18
N GLN A 55 -9.44 -6.43 2.83
CA GLN A 55 -10.53 -5.53 2.42
C GLN A 55 -10.20 -4.05 2.69
N GLN A 56 -9.40 -3.74 3.71
CA GLN A 56 -8.96 -2.38 4.03
C GLN A 56 -7.98 -1.81 2.98
N LEU A 57 -7.51 -2.65 2.05
CA LEU A 57 -6.63 -2.25 0.94
C LEU A 57 -7.40 -1.77 -0.29
N ILE A 58 -8.72 -2.03 -0.34
CA ILE A 58 -9.59 -1.59 -1.45
C ILE A 58 -9.65 -0.06 -1.43
N ARG A 59 -9.22 0.58 -2.52
CA ARG A 59 -9.14 2.05 -2.60
C ARG A 59 -9.63 2.60 -3.93
N TRP A 60 -10.14 3.82 -3.88
CA TRP A 60 -10.55 4.57 -5.06
C TRP A 60 -9.35 5.23 -5.74
N THR A 61 -9.11 4.93 -7.01
CA THR A 61 -8.01 5.50 -7.80
C THR A 61 -8.34 5.48 -9.29
N GLU A 62 -7.55 6.18 -10.10
CA GLU A 62 -7.59 6.04 -11.54
C GLU A 62 -7.26 4.59 -11.93
N ILE A 63 -8.12 3.99 -12.74
CA ILE A 63 -7.89 2.69 -13.35
C ILE A 63 -7.05 2.90 -14.61
N LYS A 64 -5.95 2.18 -14.71
CA LYS A 64 -5.03 2.27 -15.85
C LYS A 64 -5.37 1.23 -16.91
N GLY A 65 -5.22 1.61 -18.18
CA GLY A 65 -5.42 0.73 -19.35
C GLY A 65 -6.85 0.80 -19.91
N PRO A 66 -7.03 0.90 -21.24
CA PRO A 66 -8.35 1.07 -21.86
C PRO A 66 -9.36 -0.03 -21.49
N SER A 67 -8.95 -1.30 -21.57
CA SER A 67 -9.84 -2.44 -21.30
C SER A 67 -10.28 -2.52 -19.83
N TRP A 68 -9.39 -2.18 -18.89
CA TRP A 68 -9.74 -2.17 -17.46
C TRP A 68 -10.64 -0.98 -17.12
N ARG A 69 -10.38 0.20 -17.69
CA ARG A 69 -11.26 1.37 -17.53
C ARG A 69 -12.66 1.09 -18.04
N ALA A 70 -12.80 0.48 -19.21
CA ALA A 70 -14.11 0.14 -19.78
C ALA A 70 -14.91 -0.82 -18.89
N ARG A 71 -14.23 -1.69 -18.13
CA ARG A 71 -14.88 -2.72 -17.30
C ARG A 71 -15.13 -2.31 -15.86
N PHE A 72 -14.27 -1.48 -15.28
CA PHE A 72 -14.29 -1.20 -13.83
C PHE A 72 -14.24 0.30 -13.50
N GLY A 73 -14.01 1.15 -14.50
CA GLY A 73 -13.97 2.61 -14.34
C GLY A 73 -15.36 3.22 -14.41
N ASP A 74 -15.55 4.31 -13.69
CA ASP A 74 -16.66 5.24 -13.87
C ASP A 74 -16.46 6.10 -15.14
N ALA A 75 -17.33 7.10 -15.33
CA ALA A 75 -17.25 8.03 -16.45
C ALA A 75 -15.94 8.87 -16.49
N HIS A 76 -15.15 8.85 -15.41
CA HIS A 76 -13.85 9.51 -15.31
C HIS A 76 -12.67 8.53 -15.32
N GLY A 77 -12.93 7.23 -15.53
CA GLY A 77 -11.91 6.18 -15.46
C GLY A 77 -11.45 5.88 -14.04
N MET A 78 -12.20 6.29 -13.01
CA MET A 78 -11.91 6.04 -11.61
C MET A 78 -12.65 4.78 -11.13
N GLY A 79 -12.08 4.03 -10.21
CA GLY A 79 -12.76 2.89 -9.61
C GLY A 79 -12.03 2.34 -8.40
N PHE A 80 -12.66 1.36 -7.75
CA PHE A 80 -12.02 0.63 -6.67
C PHE A 80 -10.97 -0.33 -7.22
N THR A 81 -9.78 -0.30 -6.64
CA THR A 81 -8.68 -1.20 -7.00
C THR A 81 -8.02 -1.74 -5.74
N ILE A 82 -7.20 -2.77 -5.94
CA ILE A 82 -6.26 -3.29 -4.94
C ILE A 82 -4.97 -3.65 -5.66
N THR A 83 -3.85 -3.60 -4.95
CA THR A 83 -2.57 -4.12 -5.45
C THR A 83 -1.93 -4.98 -4.36
N LEU A 84 -1.53 -6.18 -4.76
CA LEU A 84 -0.78 -7.13 -3.93
C LEU A 84 0.53 -7.44 -4.65
N THR A 85 1.60 -7.65 -3.89
CA THR A 85 2.94 -7.83 -4.45
C THR A 85 3.67 -8.92 -3.67
N GLN A 86 4.30 -9.84 -4.39
CA GLN A 86 5.26 -10.76 -3.80
C GLN A 86 6.57 -9.99 -3.59
N HIS A 87 6.82 -9.63 -2.34
CA HIS A 87 7.95 -8.79 -1.95
C HIS A 87 9.15 -9.65 -1.59
N HIS A 88 10.31 -9.31 -2.14
CA HIS A 88 11.55 -10.03 -1.91
C HIS A 88 12.73 -9.07 -1.90
N CYS A 89 13.80 -9.44 -1.21
CA CYS A 89 15.07 -8.73 -1.34
C CYS A 89 15.70 -9.13 -2.68
N HIS A 90 15.97 -8.14 -3.53
CA HIS A 90 16.82 -8.34 -4.69
C HIS A 90 18.24 -8.69 -4.21
N GLY A 91 18.96 -9.64 -4.80
CA GLY A 91 20.30 -10.05 -4.35
C GLY A 91 20.30 -11.40 -3.60
N LYS A 92 21.08 -11.53 -2.52
CA LYS A 92 21.28 -12.82 -1.80
C LYS A 92 20.11 -13.26 -0.91
N GLY A 93 19.04 -12.47 -0.83
CA GLY A 93 17.79 -12.89 -0.19
C GLY A 93 17.78 -12.77 1.34
N ARG A 94 17.88 -11.54 1.86
CA ARG A 94 17.80 -11.22 3.31
C ARG A 94 16.55 -11.76 4.04
N PHE A 95 15.48 -12.02 3.30
CA PHE A 95 14.22 -12.52 3.81
C PHE A 95 13.49 -13.29 2.71
N ALA A 96 12.65 -14.24 3.11
CA ALA A 96 11.84 -15.04 2.19
C ALA A 96 10.82 -14.17 1.43
N GLU A 97 10.53 -14.53 0.18
CA GLU A 97 9.47 -13.88 -0.59
C GLU A 97 8.15 -13.92 0.19
N THR A 98 7.52 -12.76 0.34
CA THR A 98 6.34 -12.58 1.18
C THR A 98 5.32 -11.68 0.49
N LEU A 99 4.05 -12.10 0.47
CA LEU A 99 2.97 -11.27 -0.04
C LEU A 99 2.78 -10.04 0.86
N ILE A 100 2.78 -8.84 0.28
CA ILE A 100 2.44 -7.58 0.96
C ILE A 100 1.47 -6.74 0.12
N CYS A 101 0.93 -5.68 0.72
CA CYS A 101 0.10 -4.73 -0.01
C CYS A 101 0.94 -3.76 -0.87
N GLY A 102 0.34 -3.26 -1.94
CA GLY A 102 1.00 -2.34 -2.88
C GLY A 102 1.46 -1.01 -2.24
N ASP A 103 0.84 -0.55 -1.15
CA ASP A 103 1.28 0.64 -0.42
C ASP A 103 2.62 0.41 0.28
N CYS A 104 2.75 -0.71 0.99
CA CYS A 104 3.99 -1.08 1.68
C CYS A 104 5.12 -1.31 0.67
N ASN A 105 4.83 -1.97 -0.45
CA ASN A 105 5.78 -2.14 -1.54
C ASN A 105 6.22 -0.78 -2.13
N SER A 106 5.27 0.13 -2.34
CA SER A 106 5.56 1.48 -2.83
C SER A 106 6.39 2.29 -1.83
N ALA A 107 6.14 2.10 -0.53
CA ALA A 107 6.88 2.75 0.55
C ALA A 107 8.34 2.28 0.60
N ASP A 108 8.60 0.97 0.49
CA ASP A 108 9.97 0.43 0.35
C ASP A 108 10.70 1.10 -0.82
N GLY A 109 10.09 1.10 -2.01
CA GLY A 109 10.65 1.77 -3.18
C GLY A 109 10.87 3.28 -2.99
N ALA A 110 9.98 3.96 -2.27
CA ALA A 110 10.12 5.38 -1.96
C ALA A 110 11.29 5.67 -1.00
N VAL A 111 11.48 4.84 0.02
CA VAL A 111 12.64 4.93 0.93
C VAL A 111 13.93 4.67 0.17
N LYS A 112 14.01 3.56 -0.60
CA LYS A 112 15.19 3.23 -1.41
C LYS A 112 15.63 4.39 -2.29
N ARG A 113 14.69 5.03 -2.99
CA ARG A 113 14.98 6.21 -3.82
C ARG A 113 15.45 7.41 -3.00
N LYS A 114 14.74 7.74 -1.91
CA LYS A 114 15.06 8.93 -1.11
C LYS A 114 16.41 8.83 -0.41
N LEU A 115 16.73 7.66 0.13
CA LEU A 115 17.98 7.40 0.85
C LEU A 115 19.10 6.87 -0.06
N ARG A 116 18.83 6.71 -1.37
CA ARG A 116 19.78 6.18 -2.37
C ARG A 116 20.39 4.84 -1.97
N LEU A 117 19.56 3.94 -1.44
CA LEU A 117 19.98 2.60 -1.04
C LEU A 117 20.33 1.75 -2.27
N PRO A 118 21.18 0.71 -2.12
CA PRO A 118 21.51 -0.20 -3.22
C PRO A 118 20.28 -0.82 -3.89
N ALA A 119 20.33 -1.00 -5.21
CA ALA A 119 19.22 -1.60 -5.97
C ALA A 119 18.90 -3.02 -5.49
N SER A 120 19.94 -3.79 -5.13
CA SER A 120 19.91 -5.14 -4.57
C SER A 120 19.59 -5.18 -3.07
N TRP A 121 18.85 -4.20 -2.55
CA TRP A 121 18.53 -4.15 -1.13
C TRP A 121 17.06 -3.79 -0.96
N SER A 122 16.39 -4.36 0.05
CA SER A 122 15.01 -4.02 0.39
C SER A 122 14.76 -4.26 1.88
N PHE A 123 13.79 -3.54 2.46
CA PHE A 123 13.33 -3.79 3.83
C PHE A 123 12.47 -5.05 3.85
N SER A 124 12.66 -5.92 4.84
CA SER A 124 11.76 -7.04 5.12
C SER A 124 10.36 -6.53 5.48
N PRO A 125 9.29 -7.35 5.35
CA PRO A 125 7.95 -6.93 5.71
C PRO A 125 7.84 -6.36 7.13
N GLN A 126 8.52 -6.97 8.10
CA GLN A 126 8.55 -6.53 9.49
C GLN A 126 9.28 -5.20 9.65
N GLU A 127 10.38 -4.99 8.93
CA GLU A 127 11.09 -3.70 8.91
C GLU A 127 10.21 -2.60 8.30
N ILE A 128 9.51 -2.86 7.19
CA ILE A 128 8.57 -1.91 6.57
C ILE A 128 7.50 -1.48 7.59
N GLY A 129 6.94 -2.43 8.33
CA GLY A 129 5.92 -2.16 9.36
C GLY A 129 6.39 -1.23 10.47
N GLN A 130 7.70 -1.08 10.67
CA GLN A 130 8.22 -0.20 11.69
C GLN A 130 8.22 1.27 11.29
N PHE A 131 8.30 1.60 9.99
CA PHE A 131 8.39 2.97 9.49
C PHE A 131 7.25 3.40 8.57
N VAL A 132 6.29 2.49 8.29
CA VAL A 132 5.14 2.77 7.44
C VAL A 132 3.85 2.73 8.23
N THR A 133 3.01 3.75 8.04
CA THR A 133 1.60 3.73 8.47
C THR A 133 0.73 4.07 7.28
N VAL A 134 -0.35 3.31 7.07
CA VAL A 134 -1.26 3.53 5.95
C VAL A 134 -2.70 3.57 6.44
N THR A 135 -3.42 4.62 6.07
CA THR A 135 -4.84 4.76 6.40
C THR A 135 -5.68 3.80 5.54
N PRO A 136 -6.61 3.01 6.13
CA PRO A 136 -7.53 2.15 5.39
C PRO A 136 -8.24 2.88 4.24
N HIS A 137 -8.45 2.16 3.13
CA HIS A 137 -9.18 2.59 1.93
C HIS A 137 -8.68 3.81 1.15
N SER A 138 -7.77 4.60 1.71
CA SER A 138 -7.27 5.81 1.07
C SER A 138 -5.92 5.61 0.37
N GLY A 139 -5.13 4.62 0.80
CA GLY A 139 -3.73 4.47 0.39
C GLY A 139 -2.82 5.61 0.89
N ARG A 140 -3.31 6.51 1.75
CA ARG A 140 -2.51 7.59 2.33
C ARG A 140 -1.43 6.98 3.22
N THR A 141 -0.21 7.05 2.74
CA THR A 141 0.96 6.41 3.34
C THR A 141 1.84 7.48 4.00
N THR A 142 2.16 7.28 5.28
CA THR A 142 3.17 8.06 6.02
C THR A 142 4.42 7.22 6.18
N ILE A 143 5.59 7.82 5.92
CA ILE A 143 6.89 7.15 5.95
C ILE A 143 7.82 7.89 6.92
N ASP A 144 8.33 7.19 7.93
CA ASP A 144 9.41 7.66 8.80
C ASP A 144 10.78 7.33 8.18
N TYR A 145 11.32 8.28 7.43
CA TYR A 145 12.60 8.11 6.76
C TYR A 145 13.80 8.01 7.72
N THR A 146 13.72 8.64 8.89
CA THR A 146 14.79 8.57 9.89
C THR A 146 14.87 7.16 10.45
N LYS A 147 13.72 6.58 10.81
CA LYS A 147 13.66 5.19 11.29
C LYS A 147 14.08 4.19 10.22
N ALA A 148 13.67 4.43 8.97
CA ALA A 148 14.09 3.57 7.86
C ALA A 148 15.61 3.62 7.62
N HIS A 149 16.23 4.81 7.73
CA HIS A 149 17.69 4.95 7.64
C HIS A 149 18.40 4.18 8.76
N ASN A 150 17.93 4.33 10.01
CA ASN A 150 18.52 3.61 11.16
C ASN A 150 18.44 2.09 11.00
N ILE A 151 17.34 1.56 10.46
CA ILE A 151 17.19 0.13 10.16
C ILE A 151 18.20 -0.31 9.10
N TYR A 152 18.38 0.47 8.03
CA TYR A 152 19.35 0.18 6.98
C TYR A 152 20.79 0.16 7.54
N ASP A 153 21.17 1.18 8.30
CA ASP A 153 22.50 1.29 8.92
C ASP A 153 22.76 0.08 9.82
N PHE A 154 21.82 -0.23 10.70
CA PHE A 154 21.95 -1.36 11.61
C PHE A 154 22.10 -2.71 10.88
N ALA A 155 21.31 -2.90 9.82
CA ALA A 155 21.32 -4.15 9.09
C ALA A 155 22.55 -4.31 8.18
N THR A 156 23.19 -3.22 7.76
CA THR A 156 24.45 -3.24 7.00
C THR A 156 25.68 -3.30 7.90
N MET A 157 25.63 -2.75 9.12
CA MET A 157 26.69 -2.94 10.12
C MET A 157 26.82 -4.40 10.58
N ARG A 158 25.72 -5.14 10.62
CA ARG A 158 25.70 -6.57 11.01
C ARG A 158 26.19 -7.52 9.91
N ASP A 159 26.26 -7.04 8.67
CA ASP A 159 26.75 -7.82 7.52
C ASP A 159 27.52 -6.90 6.56
N PRO A 160 28.74 -6.47 6.94
CA PRO A 160 29.53 -5.54 6.14
C PRO A 160 30.02 -6.13 4.80
N LEU A 161 29.81 -7.43 4.57
CA LEU A 161 30.23 -8.15 3.36
C LEU A 161 29.05 -8.72 2.54
N GLY A 162 27.81 -8.46 2.95
CA GLY A 162 26.60 -8.93 2.26
C GLY A 162 26.55 -10.44 2.09
N LYS A 163 26.80 -11.22 3.15
CA LYS A 163 26.80 -12.69 3.15
C LYS A 163 25.57 -13.35 3.80
N LEU A 164 24.57 -12.59 4.25
CA LEU A 164 23.24 -13.13 4.61
C LEU A 164 22.27 -13.13 3.43
#